data_AF-A0A8J6ZTP6-F1
#
_entry.id   AF-A0A8J6ZTP6-F1
#
_cell.length_a   1.000
_cell.length_b   1.000
_cell.length_c   1.000
_cell.angle_alpha   90.00
_cell.angle_beta   90.00
_cell.angle_gamma   90.00
#
_symmetry.space_group_name_H-M   'P 1'
#
loop_
_entity.id
_entity.type
_entity.pdbx_description
1 polymer ?
#
loop_
_entity_poly.entity_id
_entity_poly.type
_entity_poly.pdbx_seq_one_letter_code
_entity_poly.pdbx_strand_id
1 'polypeptide(L)'
;MVTLAQVNFGLNLGGLIGIIYLLLAIVYFILTLAWLVQRGTRLRGWALSLYITQVIFTPIVLLLCGGILFFQGWRLDPILQIEQFLLSLLIIYLTIKDIVINAVYK
;
A
#
# COMPACT_ATOMS: atom_id res chain seq x y z
N MET A 1 -26.37 20.54 18.32
CA MET A 1 -26.03 20.77 16.90
C MET A 1 -25.45 19.46 16.37
N VAL A 2 -26.11 18.83 15.39
CA VAL A 2 -25.56 17.64 14.73
C VAL A 2 -24.64 18.14 13.62
N THR A 3 -23.34 18.17 13.88
CA THR A 3 -22.35 18.32 12.80
C THR A 3 -22.30 17.01 12.03
N LEU A 4 -23.01 16.94 10.92
CA LEU A 4 -22.87 15.82 9.98
C LEU A 4 -21.42 15.80 9.51
N ALA A 5 -20.75 14.65 9.65
CA ALA A 5 -19.46 14.44 9.03
C ALA A 5 -19.67 14.54 7.51
N GLN A 6 -19.28 15.66 6.92
CA GLN A 6 -19.32 15.81 5.48
C GLN A 6 -18.37 14.76 4.91
N VAL A 7 -18.85 13.97 3.97
CA VAL A 7 -18.06 13.05 3.17
C VAL A 7 -18.26 13.52 1.74
N ASN A 8 -17.18 13.97 1.11
CA ASN A 8 -17.19 14.37 -0.29
C ASN A 8 -16.60 13.23 -1.11
N PHE A 9 -17.42 12.64 -1.96
CA PHE A 9 -16.98 11.72 -3.00
C PHE A 9 -16.46 12.55 -4.18
N GLY A 10 -15.15 12.73 -4.26
CA GLY A 10 -14.53 13.53 -5.32
C GLY A 10 -13.26 12.89 -5.87
N LEU A 11 -13.01 13.05 -7.17
CA LEU A 11 -11.71 12.80 -7.80
C LEU A 11 -10.73 13.94 -7.47
N ASN A 12 -10.60 14.26 -6.19
CA ASN A 12 -9.59 15.19 -5.71
C ASN A 12 -8.23 14.47 -5.59
N LEU A 13 -7.14 15.23 -5.47
CA LEU A 13 -5.79 14.66 -5.42
C LEU A 13 -5.63 13.59 -4.32
N GLY A 14 -6.13 13.86 -3.11
CA GLY A 14 -6.15 12.89 -2.03
C GLY A 14 -6.91 11.60 -2.39
N GLY A 15 -8.08 11.72 -3.02
CA GLY A 15 -8.86 10.57 -3.47
C GLY A 15 -8.15 9.75 -4.55
N LEU A 16 -7.47 10.41 -5.50
CA LEU A 16 -6.65 9.73 -6.53
C LEU A 16 -5.49 8.95 -5.89
N ILE A 17 -4.77 9.56 -4.94
CA ILE A 17 -3.70 8.87 -4.19
C ILE A 17 -4.28 7.68 -3.43
N GLY A 18 -5.47 7.84 -2.83
CA GLY A 18 -6.18 6.75 -2.17
C GLY A 18 -6.48 5.57 -3.10
N ILE A 19 -6.97 5.83 -4.31
CA ILE A 19 -7.22 4.80 -5.33
C ILE A 19 -5.91 4.08 -5.71
N ILE A 20 -4.82 4.84 -5.89
CA ILE A 20 -3.49 4.26 -6.18
C ILE A 20 -3.08 3.30 -5.06
N TYR A 21 -3.30 3.67 -3.79
CA TYR A 21 -2.99 2.79 -2.65
C TYR A 21 -3.84 1.52 -2.63
N LEU A 22 -5.13 1.62 -2.93
CA LEU A 22 -6.02 0.46 -3.01
C LEU A 22 -5.56 -0.52 -4.10
N LEU A 23 -5.21 -0.01 -5.29
CA LEU A 23 -4.71 -0.83 -6.39
C LEU A 23 -3.34 -1.45 -6.05
N LEU A 24 -2.42 -0.65 -5.50
CA LEU A 24 -1.11 -1.13 -5.07
C LEU A 24 -1.23 -2.21 -3.99
N ALA A 25 -2.17 -2.08 -3.04
CA ALA A 25 -2.37 -3.10 -2.01
C ALA A 25 -2.72 -4.46 -2.61
N ILE A 26 -3.64 -4.49 -3.57
CA ILE A 26 -4.09 -5.72 -4.24
C ILE A 26 -2.95 -6.33 -5.04
N VAL A 27 -2.27 -5.51 -5.87
CA VAL A 27 -1.15 -5.97 -6.69
C VAL A 27 0.00 -6.49 -5.81
N TYR A 28 0.37 -5.74 -4.77
CA TYR A 28 1.44 -6.12 -3.85
C TYR A 28 1.12 -7.43 -3.12
N PHE A 29 -0.11 -7.59 -2.64
CA PHE A 29 -0.54 -8.82 -1.97
C PHE A 29 -0.45 -10.04 -2.88
N ILE A 30 -0.99 -9.94 -4.10
CA ILE A 30 -0.98 -11.06 -5.06
C ILE A 30 0.46 -11.45 -5.42
N LEU A 31 1.31 -10.45 -5.72
CA LEU A 31 2.71 -10.70 -6.02
C LEU A 31 3.41 -11.34 -4.83
N THR A 32 3.41 -10.71 -3.66
CA THR A 32 4.14 -11.25 -2.50
C THR A 32 3.61 -12.61 -2.03
N LEU A 33 2.32 -12.92 -2.17
CA LEU A 33 1.77 -14.25 -1.94
C LEU A 33 2.29 -15.29 -2.92
N ALA A 34 2.23 -15.00 -4.23
CA ALA A 34 2.72 -15.94 -5.26
C ALA A 34 4.20 -16.27 -5.03
N TRP A 35 4.96 -15.27 -4.59
CA TRP A 35 6.38 -15.37 -4.28
C TRP A 35 6.65 -16.15 -2.99
N LEU A 36 5.83 -15.94 -1.95
CA LEU A 36 5.89 -16.72 -0.70
C LEU A 36 5.67 -18.21 -0.98
N VAL A 37 4.68 -18.56 -1.80
CA VAL A 37 4.38 -19.97 -2.13
C VAL A 37 5.55 -20.62 -2.86
N GLN A 38 6.20 -19.90 -3.79
CA GLN A 38 7.37 -20.42 -4.51
C GLN A 38 8.63 -20.55 -3.63
N ARG A 39 8.80 -19.68 -2.63
CA ARG A 39 10.03 -19.58 -1.80
C ARG A 39 9.89 -20.12 -0.38
N GLY A 40 8.70 -20.54 0.04
CA GLY A 40 8.40 -20.98 1.41
C GLY A 40 9.27 -22.13 1.90
N THR A 41 9.88 -22.90 1.00
CA THR A 41 10.79 -24.01 1.34
C THR A 41 12.27 -23.58 1.46
N ARG A 42 12.65 -22.43 0.89
CA ARG A 42 14.05 -21.92 0.88
C ARG A 42 14.33 -20.94 2.03
N LEU A 43 13.34 -20.15 2.43
CA LEU A 43 13.44 -19.21 3.54
C LEU A 43 13.26 -19.95 4.87
N ARG A 44 14.23 -19.82 5.80
CA ARG A 44 14.18 -20.47 7.12
C ARG A 44 14.40 -19.46 8.25
N GLY A 45 13.80 -19.74 9.41
CA GLY A 45 13.95 -18.96 10.63
C GLY A 45 13.32 -17.56 10.57
N TRP A 46 14.04 -16.56 11.07
CA TRP A 46 13.57 -15.17 11.20
C TRP A 46 13.17 -14.53 9.87
N ALA A 47 13.87 -14.85 8.77
CA ALA A 47 13.58 -14.28 7.46
C ALA A 47 12.18 -14.67 6.95
N LEU A 48 11.76 -15.91 7.19
CA LEU A 48 10.42 -16.38 6.81
C LEU A 48 9.34 -15.65 7.62
N SER A 49 9.56 -15.50 8.94
CA SER A 49 8.61 -14.79 9.81
C SER A 49 8.43 -13.34 9.36
N LEU A 50 9.52 -12.62 9.08
CA LEU A 50 9.45 -11.23 8.61
C LEU A 50 8.74 -11.12 7.25
N TYR A 51 9.00 -12.06 6.33
CA TYR A 51 8.35 -12.07 5.03
C TYR A 51 6.84 -12.32 5.14
N ILE A 52 6.41 -13.25 6.01
CA ILE A 52 4.99 -13.49 6.27
C ILE A 52 4.34 -12.24 6.89
N THR A 53 4.99 -11.62 7.88
CA THR A 53 4.52 -10.36 8.46
C THR A 53 4.38 -9.29 7.37
N GLN A 54 5.36 -9.16 6.47
CA GLN A 54 5.32 -8.20 5.36
C GLN A 54 4.17 -8.47 4.39
N VAL A 55 3.93 -9.73 4.01
CA VAL A 55 2.84 -10.15 3.11
C VAL A 55 1.46 -9.79 3.69
N ILE A 56 1.29 -9.87 5.02
CA ILE A 56 0.01 -9.59 5.67
C ILE A 56 -0.15 -8.11 5.98
N PHE A 57 0.82 -7.49 6.65
CA PHE A 57 0.68 -6.12 7.16
C PHE A 57 0.73 -5.07 6.07
N THR A 58 1.62 -5.19 5.09
CA THR A 58 1.80 -4.18 4.04
C THR A 58 0.51 -3.90 3.26
N PRO A 59 -0.22 -4.91 2.73
CA PRO A 59 -1.46 -4.65 2.01
C PRO A 59 -2.58 -4.16 2.94
N ILE A 60 -2.65 -4.60 4.20
CA ILE A 60 -3.64 -4.08 5.16
C ILE A 60 -3.43 -2.59 5.38
N VAL A 61 -2.18 -2.17 5.60
CA VAL A 61 -1.84 -0.75 5.79
C VAL A 61 -2.18 0.07 4.55
N LEU A 62 -1.82 -0.42 3.36
CA LEU A 62 -2.16 0.24 2.09
C LEU A 62 -3.67 0.33 1.87
N LEU A 63 -4.44 -0.72 2.17
CA LEU A 63 -5.90 -0.70 2.05
C LEU A 63 -6.54 0.31 3.00
N LEU A 64 -6.11 0.31 4.27
CA LEU A 64 -6.63 1.24 5.27
C LEU A 64 -6.30 2.68 4.91
N CYS A 65 -5.04 2.96 4.56
CA CYS A 65 -4.60 4.29 4.17
C CYS A 65 -5.30 4.76 2.89
N GLY A 66 -5.40 3.87 1.88
CA GLY A 66 -6.12 4.15 0.64
C GLY A 66 -7.60 4.44 0.86
N GLY A 67 -8.26 3.67 1.72
CA GLY A 67 -9.66 3.91 2.11
C GLY A 67 -9.84 5.25 2.81
N ILE A 68 -8.98 5.59 3.77
CA ILE A 68 -9.03 6.88 4.47
C ILE A 68 -8.87 8.05 3.50
N LEU A 69 -7.88 7.99 2.60
CA LEU A 69 -7.64 9.02 1.61
C LEU A 69 -8.77 9.13 0.57
N PHE A 70 -9.38 8.00 0.22
CA PHE A 70 -10.53 7.98 -0.68
C PHE A 70 -11.76 8.72 -0.10
N PHE A 71 -12.09 8.49 1.18
CA PHE A 71 -13.26 9.13 1.80
C PHE A 71 -12.99 10.52 2.39
N GLN A 72 -11.77 10.77 2.88
CA GLN A 72 -11.43 11.96 3.69
C GLN A 72 -10.28 12.78 3.12
N GLY A 73 -9.69 12.39 1.98
CA GLY A 73 -8.53 13.08 1.40
C GLY A 73 -8.79 14.54 1.02
N TRP A 74 -10.06 14.93 0.86
CA TRP A 74 -10.45 16.32 0.54
C TRP A 74 -10.38 17.28 1.73
N ARG A 75 -10.31 16.75 2.96
CA ARG A 75 -10.10 17.52 4.19
C ARG A 75 -8.65 17.51 4.66
N LEU A 76 -7.80 16.74 3.98
CA LEU A 76 -6.40 16.61 4.34
C LEU A 76 -5.65 17.89 3.96
N ASP A 77 -4.84 18.42 4.87
CA ASP A 77 -4.06 19.63 4.61
C ASP A 77 -3.14 19.45 3.39
N PRO A 78 -2.89 20.50 2.58
CA PRO A 78 -2.08 20.38 1.37
C PRO A 78 -0.68 19.78 1.61
N ILE A 79 -0.05 20.11 2.73
CA ILE A 79 1.27 19.57 3.09
C ILE A 79 1.23 18.05 3.35
N LEU A 80 0.16 17.57 3.97
CA LEU A 80 -0.05 16.14 4.22
C LEU A 80 -0.42 15.40 2.92
N GLN A 81 -1.13 16.04 1.99
CA GLN A 81 -1.35 15.45 0.67
C GLN A 81 -0.03 15.25 -0.10
N ILE A 82 0.92 16.19 0.03
CA ILE A 82 2.26 16.07 -0.54
C ILE A 82 3.02 14.91 0.13
N GLU A 83 2.97 14.79 1.45
CA GLU A 83 3.56 13.66 2.19
C GLU A 83 3.05 12.32 1.66
N GLN A 84 1.73 12.17 1.53
CA GLN A 84 1.10 10.94 1.00
C GLN A 84 1.51 10.67 -0.46
N PHE A 85 1.67 11.71 -1.26
CA PHE A 85 2.21 11.57 -2.61
C PHE A 85 3.66 11.07 -2.61
N LEU A 86 4.55 11.64 -1.79
CA LEU A 86 5.94 11.16 -1.69
C LEU A 86 6.00 9.72 -1.18
N LEU A 87 5.17 9.39 -0.17
CA LEU A 87 5.05 8.03 0.35
C LEU A 87 4.57 7.07 -0.75
N SER A 88 3.69 7.50 -1.64
CA SER A 88 3.24 6.69 -2.78
C SER A 88 4.38 6.33 -3.72
N LEU A 89 5.23 7.30 -4.05
CA LEU A 89 6.40 7.08 -4.90
C LEU A 89 7.39 6.11 -4.25
N LEU A 90 7.62 6.25 -2.94
CA LEU A 90 8.49 5.35 -2.20
C LEU A 90 7.96 3.90 -2.21
N ILE A 91 6.66 3.70 -1.99
CA ILE A 91 6.04 2.38 -2.02
C ILE A 91 6.13 1.75 -3.41
N ILE A 92 5.90 2.53 -4.48
CA ILE A 92 6.06 2.07 -5.85
C ILE A 92 7.50 1.63 -6.10
N TYR A 93 8.48 2.45 -5.72
CA TYR A 93 9.90 2.11 -5.84
C TYR A 93 10.26 0.82 -5.09
N LEU A 94 9.81 0.68 -3.84
CA LEU A 94 10.06 -0.51 -3.03
C LEU A 94 9.40 -1.75 -3.64
N THR A 95 8.18 -1.62 -4.18
CA THR A 95 7.48 -2.71 -4.86
C THR A 95 8.24 -3.14 -6.11
N ILE A 96 8.70 -2.20 -6.93
CA ILE A 96 9.52 -2.51 -8.12
C ILE A 96 10.83 -3.18 -7.71
N LYS A 97 11.52 -2.66 -6.68
CA LYS A 97 12.74 -3.25 -6.14
C LYS A 97 12.49 -4.69 -5.68
N ASP A 98 11.40 -4.91 -4.94
CA ASP A 98 10.95 -6.22 -4.47
C ASP A 98 10.50 -7.13 -5.61
N ILE A 99 10.15 -6.63 -6.79
CA ILE A 99 9.90 -7.47 -7.97
C ILE A 99 11.24 -7.81 -8.64
N VAL A 100 12.13 -6.83 -8.82
CA VAL A 100 13.40 -7.00 -9.54
C VAL A 100 14.34 -7.98 -8.84
N ILE A 101 14.58 -7.80 -7.53
CA ILE A 101 15.42 -8.70 -6.70
C ILE A 101 14.97 -10.15 -6.82
N ASN A 102 13.69 -10.31 -7.05
CA ASN A 102 12.96 -11.51 -6.87
C ASN A 102 12.86 -12.24 -8.23
N ALA A 103 12.47 -11.52 -9.28
CA ALA A 103 12.24 -12.03 -10.64
C ALA A 103 13.53 -12.19 -11.43
N VAL A 104 14.46 -11.25 -11.27
CA VAL A 104 15.69 -11.19 -12.06
C VAL A 104 16.83 -11.93 -11.37
N TYR A 105 17.01 -11.75 -10.05
CA TYR A 105 18.16 -12.25 -9.31
C TYR A 105 17.88 -13.56 -8.51
N LYS A 106 17.15 -14.52 -9.11
CA LYS A 106 16.73 -15.79 -8.47
C LYS A 106 17.81 -16.53 -7.64
#